data_AF-A0A7C7CT90-F1
#
_entry.id   AF-A0A7C7CT90-F1
#
_cell.length_a   1.000
_cell.length_b   1.000
_cell.length_c   1.000
_cell.angle_alpha   90.00
_cell.angle_beta   90.00
_cell.angle_gamma   90.00
#
_symmetry.space_group_name_H-M   'P 1'
#
loop_
_entity.id
_entity.type
_entity.pdbx_description
1 polymer ?
#
loop_
_entity_poly.entity_id
_entity_poly.type
_entity_poly.pdbx_seq_one_letter_code
_entity_poly.pdbx_strand_id
1 'polypeptide(L)'
;MNKTVKMWDIQDMNNINLVGNYLGENNLAHNTHIMGDFAYISHYTVGVKIVDISDPGSPVEVAAYDTYGLHDDGSFYGCWGAYPFTTNGYVYASDLEGYLTVLYFNQPETGIELTVNHQSGWNLVGLPLDVEDPYLMNVFPDAIEGTLFSFSGGYNLENELDRGNGYWLRFPDSGTTTFYGQALNELTIELMENWNLISGISSSVPAASIQDPDGLIIPGTLYEFTGDYVQAEILEPGKGYWIRSSGPGEIIISE
;
A
#
# COMPACT_ATOMS: atom_id res chain seq x y z
N MET A 1 20.68 -28.36 19.22
CA MET A 1 20.81 -28.04 17.78
C MET A 1 20.00 -26.79 17.56
N ASN A 2 20.61 -25.71 17.11
CA ASN A 2 19.88 -24.49 16.76
C ASN A 2 19.08 -24.78 15.49
N LYS A 3 17.77 -24.54 15.52
CA LYS A 3 16.92 -24.53 14.32
C LYS A 3 16.86 -23.09 13.84
N THR A 4 17.49 -22.86 12.69
CA THR A 4 17.75 -21.52 12.16
C THR A 4 17.06 -21.36 10.83
N VAL A 5 16.53 -20.18 10.52
CA VAL A 5 16.11 -19.84 9.16
C VAL A 5 17.36 -19.43 8.37
N LYS A 6 17.52 -19.97 7.16
CA LYS A 6 18.69 -19.71 6.30
C LYS A 6 18.23 -19.17 4.96
N MET A 7 18.92 -18.15 4.48
CA MET A 7 18.67 -17.51 3.20
C MET A 7 19.71 -18.00 2.20
N TRP A 8 19.27 -18.50 1.05
CA TRP A 8 20.13 -19.04 0.01
C TRP A 8 19.87 -18.34 -1.31
N ASP A 9 20.94 -17.90 -1.97
CA ASP A 9 20.89 -17.49 -3.37
C ASP A 9 20.90 -18.74 -4.25
N ILE A 10 19.85 -18.85 -5.08
CA ILE A 10 19.62 -19.96 -6.01
C ILE A 10 19.52 -19.48 -7.48
N GLN A 11 19.96 -18.25 -7.78
CA GLN A 11 19.92 -17.70 -9.14
C GLN A 11 20.77 -18.53 -10.12
N ASP A 12 21.86 -19.13 -9.62
CA ASP A 12 22.63 -20.15 -10.35
C ASP A 12 22.55 -21.49 -9.61
N MET A 13 21.86 -22.45 -10.21
CA MET A 13 21.71 -23.80 -9.65
C MET A 13 23.03 -24.58 -9.56
N ASN A 14 24.09 -24.14 -10.26
CA ASN A 14 25.43 -24.71 -10.13
C ASN A 14 26.27 -24.02 -9.04
N ASN A 15 25.77 -22.90 -8.50
CA ASN A 15 26.46 -22.06 -7.53
C ASN A 15 25.48 -21.52 -6.47
N ILE A 16 24.89 -22.44 -5.71
CA ILE A 16 24.00 -22.10 -4.59
C ILE A 16 24.83 -21.62 -3.40
N ASN A 17 24.56 -20.40 -2.93
CA ASN A 17 25.33 -19.78 -1.85
C ASN A 17 24.45 -19.38 -0.66
N LEU A 18 24.95 -19.58 0.56
CA LEU A 18 24.31 -19.06 1.76
C LEU A 18 24.58 -17.56 1.85
N VAL A 19 23.52 -16.75 1.88
CA VAL A 19 23.63 -15.28 1.92
C VAL A 19 23.32 -14.70 3.30
N GLY A 20 22.49 -15.37 4.09
CA GLY A 20 22.12 -14.90 5.42
C GLY A 20 21.54 -15.98 6.32
N ASN A 21 21.34 -15.62 7.58
CA ASN A 21 20.65 -16.46 8.55
C ASN A 21 19.93 -15.61 9.58
N TYR A 22 18.80 -16.13 10.06
CA TYR A 22 18.07 -15.61 11.21
C TYR A 22 17.87 -16.72 12.23
N LEU A 23 18.25 -16.45 13.48
CA LEU A 23 18.22 -17.43 14.56
C LEU A 23 16.97 -17.29 15.44
N GLY A 24 16.51 -16.06 15.66
CA GLY A 24 15.51 -15.73 16.68
C GLY A 24 16.00 -15.98 18.11
N GLU A 25 15.18 -15.55 19.07
CA GLU A 25 15.54 -15.44 20.50
C GLU A 25 15.94 -16.77 21.15
N ASN A 26 15.17 -17.84 20.92
CA ASN A 26 15.42 -19.17 21.49
C ASN A 26 16.15 -20.13 20.52
N ASN A 27 16.54 -19.68 19.32
CA ASN A 27 17.16 -20.50 18.27
C ASN A 27 16.32 -21.74 17.86
N LEU A 28 14.99 -21.67 17.95
CA LEU A 28 14.09 -22.78 17.65
C LEU A 28 12.96 -22.40 16.68
N ALA A 29 13.33 -21.91 15.50
CA ALA A 29 12.37 -21.75 14.41
C ALA A 29 11.71 -23.10 14.07
N HIS A 30 10.38 -23.11 13.92
CA HIS A 30 9.61 -24.28 13.54
C HIS A 30 9.19 -24.22 12.07
N ASN A 31 8.29 -23.30 11.73
CA ASN A 31 7.83 -23.07 10.37
C ASN A 31 8.06 -21.61 9.97
N THR A 32 8.30 -21.40 8.69
CA THR A 32 8.45 -20.07 8.09
C THR A 32 7.52 -19.96 6.89
N HIS A 33 6.77 -18.86 6.82
CA HIS A 33 6.00 -18.46 5.66
C HIS A 33 6.56 -17.14 5.13
N ILE A 34 6.63 -16.99 3.82
CA ILE A 34 7.13 -15.77 3.15
C ILE A 34 5.95 -15.11 2.45
N MET A 35 5.74 -13.83 2.70
CA MET A 35 4.75 -12.99 2.02
C MET A 35 5.37 -11.61 1.77
N GLY A 36 5.58 -11.26 0.50
CA GLY A 36 6.38 -10.10 0.12
C GLY A 36 7.80 -10.20 0.65
N ASP A 37 8.28 -9.11 1.25
CA ASP A 37 9.61 -9.00 1.87
C ASP A 37 9.65 -9.47 3.33
N PHE A 38 8.60 -10.15 3.82
CA PHE A 38 8.54 -10.57 5.23
C PHE A 38 8.52 -12.09 5.38
N ALA A 39 9.31 -12.58 6.33
CA ALA A 39 9.26 -13.93 6.86
C ALA A 39 8.49 -13.96 8.18
N TYR A 40 7.38 -14.71 8.21
CA TYR A 40 6.55 -14.96 9.39
C TYR A 40 6.94 -16.33 9.94
N ILE A 41 7.47 -16.35 11.17
CA ILE A 41 8.13 -17.51 11.73
C ILE A 41 7.46 -17.88 13.05
N SER A 42 7.07 -19.15 13.20
CA SER A 42 6.65 -19.71 14.49
C SER A 42 7.88 -20.23 15.26
N HIS A 43 7.99 -19.82 16.52
CA HIS A 43 9.11 -20.11 17.39
C HIS A 43 8.67 -20.72 18.74
N TYR A 44 7.83 -21.76 18.72
CA TYR A 44 7.43 -22.48 19.95
C TYR A 44 7.14 -21.52 21.12
N THR A 45 7.94 -21.59 22.17
CA THR A 45 7.82 -20.85 23.42
C THR A 45 7.96 -19.33 23.30
N VAL A 46 8.62 -18.79 22.26
CA VAL A 46 8.76 -17.34 22.06
C VAL A 46 7.76 -16.78 21.04
N GLY A 47 6.79 -17.61 20.61
CA GLY A 47 5.64 -17.16 19.84
C GLY A 47 5.94 -16.89 18.36
N VAL A 48 5.40 -15.78 17.85
CA VAL A 48 5.51 -15.35 16.46
C VAL A 48 6.62 -14.31 16.33
N LYS A 49 7.48 -14.48 15.33
CA LYS A 49 8.46 -13.48 14.90
C LYS A 49 8.20 -13.10 13.44
N ILE A 50 8.28 -11.82 13.12
CA ILE A 50 8.19 -11.30 11.75
C ILE A 50 9.49 -10.58 11.43
N VAL A 51 10.10 -10.98 10.32
CA VAL A 51 11.45 -10.55 9.92
C VAL A 51 11.36 -9.97 8.51
N ASP A 52 11.81 -8.73 8.34
CA ASP A 52 12.09 -8.12 7.03
C ASP A 52 13.31 -8.82 6.41
N ILE A 53 13.11 -9.35 5.22
CA ILE A 53 14.05 -10.10 4.40
C ILE A 53 14.27 -9.46 3.02
N SER A 54 13.92 -8.17 2.86
CA SER A 54 14.17 -7.38 1.64
C SER A 54 15.65 -7.37 1.23
N ASP A 55 16.57 -7.34 2.21
CA ASP A 55 17.97 -7.72 2.06
C ASP A 55 18.24 -9.08 2.76
N PRO A 56 18.28 -10.19 2.00
CA PRO A 56 18.55 -11.52 2.55
C PRO A 56 19.92 -11.65 3.24
N GLY A 57 20.86 -10.74 2.98
CA GLY A 57 22.16 -10.68 3.65
C GLY A 57 22.12 -10.02 5.02
N SER A 58 21.06 -9.25 5.31
CA SER A 58 20.89 -8.49 6.55
C SER A 58 19.44 -8.52 7.05
N PRO A 59 18.89 -9.69 7.43
CA PRO A 59 17.51 -9.80 7.91
C PRO A 59 17.29 -9.02 9.21
N VAL A 60 16.13 -8.34 9.33
CA VAL A 60 15.78 -7.49 10.47
C VAL A 60 14.47 -7.95 11.12
N GLU A 61 14.46 -8.26 12.41
CA GLU A 61 13.22 -8.51 13.14
C GLU A 61 12.42 -7.21 13.29
N VAL A 62 11.19 -7.18 12.76
CA VAL A 62 10.32 -5.99 12.71
C VAL A 62 9.09 -6.09 13.59
N ALA A 63 8.70 -7.31 14.00
CA ALA A 63 7.68 -7.52 15.01
C ALA A 63 7.84 -8.87 15.73
N ALA A 64 7.33 -8.92 16.96
CA ALA A 64 7.26 -10.12 17.76
C ALA A 64 5.99 -10.13 18.60
N TYR A 65 5.41 -11.32 18.79
CA TYR A 65 4.33 -11.54 19.74
C TYR A 65 4.49 -12.88 20.42
N ASP A 66 4.62 -12.87 21.74
CA ASP A 66 4.71 -14.07 22.56
C ASP A 66 3.31 -14.69 22.74
N THR A 67 3.12 -15.90 22.21
CA THR A 67 1.88 -16.67 22.39
C THR A 67 1.93 -17.59 23.62
N TYR A 68 3.11 -17.77 24.22
CA TYR A 68 3.37 -18.72 25.30
C TYR A 68 4.10 -18.06 26.49
N GLY A 69 3.43 -17.14 27.17
CA GLY A 69 4.00 -16.34 28.27
C GLY A 69 4.35 -17.08 29.58
N LEU A 70 4.56 -18.41 29.56
CA LEU A 70 5.01 -19.18 30.72
C LEU A 70 6.54 -19.22 30.83
N HIS A 71 7.26 -19.37 29.70
CA HIS A 71 8.72 -19.38 29.62
C HIS A 71 9.20 -19.46 28.18
N ASP A 72 10.37 -18.88 27.91
CA ASP A 72 10.99 -18.76 26.57
C ASP A 72 12.05 -19.83 26.28
N ASP A 73 11.96 -20.98 26.96
CA ASP A 73 13.02 -21.98 26.94
C ASP A 73 13.04 -22.82 25.65
N GLY A 74 13.97 -23.78 25.59
CA GLY A 74 14.15 -24.63 24.42
C GLY A 74 13.13 -25.76 24.24
N SER A 75 11.97 -25.69 24.89
CA SER A 75 10.93 -26.73 24.83
C SER A 75 10.04 -26.61 23.60
N PHE A 76 9.26 -27.66 23.33
CA PHE A 76 8.37 -27.76 22.16
C PHE A 76 6.91 -27.52 22.58
N TYR A 77 6.65 -26.34 23.14
CA TYR A 77 5.34 -25.83 23.54
C TYR A 77 5.07 -24.48 22.87
N GLY A 78 3.83 -24.00 22.87
CA GLY A 78 3.50 -22.71 22.27
C GLY A 78 3.33 -22.76 20.74
N CYS A 79 3.80 -21.72 20.05
CA CYS A 79 3.47 -21.46 18.65
C CYS A 79 3.95 -22.56 17.70
N TRP A 80 2.98 -23.29 17.13
CA TRP A 80 3.19 -24.31 16.11
C TRP A 80 3.29 -23.70 14.71
N GLY A 81 2.44 -22.70 14.41
CA GLY A 81 2.40 -22.08 13.09
C GLY A 81 1.87 -20.66 13.13
N ALA A 82 2.46 -19.80 12.29
CA ALA A 82 2.03 -18.43 12.06
C ALA A 82 1.64 -18.29 10.58
N TYR A 83 0.36 -18.18 10.28
CA TYR A 83 -0.17 -18.16 8.91
C TYR A 83 -0.47 -16.71 8.48
N PRO A 84 0.25 -16.14 7.49
CA PRO A 84 0.12 -14.73 7.13
C PRO A 84 -0.71 -14.47 5.87
N PHE A 85 -1.12 -15.50 5.11
CA PHE A 85 -1.76 -15.32 3.81
C PHE A 85 -3.23 -14.91 3.93
N THR A 86 -3.44 -13.67 4.35
CA THR A 86 -4.73 -12.99 4.44
C THR A 86 -4.70 -11.73 3.56
N THR A 87 -5.86 -11.26 3.14
CA THR A 87 -5.98 -10.03 2.31
C THR A 87 -6.10 -8.76 3.16
N ASN A 88 -6.10 -8.88 4.48
CA ASN A 88 -6.43 -7.81 5.42
C ASN A 88 -5.39 -7.61 6.53
N GLY A 89 -4.15 -8.08 6.31
CA GLY A 89 -3.02 -7.86 7.23
C GLY A 89 -3.04 -8.68 8.53
N TYR A 90 -3.99 -9.61 8.68
CA TYR A 90 -4.05 -10.49 9.85
C TYR A 90 -3.10 -11.69 9.71
N VAL A 91 -2.52 -12.09 10.84
CA VAL A 91 -1.70 -13.29 11.01
C VAL A 91 -2.39 -14.19 12.03
N TYR A 92 -2.59 -15.45 11.66
CA TYR A 92 -3.18 -16.44 12.56
C TYR A 92 -2.10 -17.32 13.17
N ALA A 93 -1.94 -17.24 14.49
CA ALA A 93 -0.98 -18.04 15.23
C ALA A 93 -1.70 -19.17 15.96
N SER A 94 -1.26 -20.40 15.72
CA SER A 94 -1.81 -21.60 16.37
C SER A 94 -0.78 -22.20 17.32
N ASP A 95 -1.22 -22.54 18.52
CA ASP A 95 -0.38 -23.12 19.55
C ASP A 95 -0.66 -24.62 19.72
N LEU A 96 0.35 -25.36 20.19
CA LEU A 96 0.23 -26.79 20.50
C LEU A 96 -0.80 -27.08 21.60
N GLU A 97 -1.06 -26.10 22.46
CA GLU A 97 -2.03 -26.18 23.54
C GLU A 97 -3.48 -26.00 23.06
N GLY A 98 -3.69 -25.74 21.76
CA GLY A 98 -5.01 -25.59 21.15
C GLY A 98 -5.55 -24.16 21.12
N TYR A 99 -4.70 -23.16 21.40
CA TYR A 99 -5.06 -21.75 21.29
C TYR A 99 -4.89 -21.23 19.86
N LEU A 100 -5.72 -20.25 19.51
CA LEU A 100 -5.62 -19.47 18.28
C LEU A 100 -5.50 -18.00 18.67
N THR A 101 -4.39 -17.37 18.30
CA THR A 101 -4.16 -15.94 18.46
C THR A 101 -4.33 -15.27 17.11
N VAL A 102 -5.15 -14.22 17.07
CA VAL A 102 -5.37 -13.39 15.88
C VAL A 102 -4.56 -12.11 16.04
N LEU A 103 -3.53 -11.95 15.25
CA LEU A 103 -2.65 -10.79 15.26
C LEU A 103 -2.95 -9.92 14.05
N TYR A 104 -2.89 -8.61 14.21
CA TYR A 104 -2.81 -7.69 13.09
C TYR A 104 -1.37 -7.21 12.99
N PHE A 105 -0.67 -7.57 11.91
CA PHE A 105 0.66 -7.03 11.69
C PHE A 105 0.49 -5.70 10.97
N ASN A 106 0.64 -4.62 11.71
CA ASN A 106 0.79 -3.31 11.12
C ASN A 106 2.18 -3.31 10.45
N GLN A 107 2.21 -3.67 9.16
CA GLN A 107 3.44 -3.75 8.41
C GLN A 107 4.18 -2.41 8.59
N PRO A 108 5.50 -2.40 8.82
CA PRO A 108 6.31 -1.28 8.37
C PRO A 108 6.22 -1.38 6.85
N GLU A 109 5.17 -0.74 6.36
CA GLU A 109 4.57 -1.02 5.08
C GLU A 109 5.69 -0.69 4.06
N THR A 110 6.11 -1.69 3.27
CA THR A 110 7.26 -1.52 2.37
C THR A 110 6.77 -0.62 1.25
N GLY A 111 7.01 0.68 1.41
CA GLY A 111 6.52 1.68 0.47
C GLY A 111 6.94 1.32 -0.94
N ILE A 112 6.03 1.43 -1.89
CA ILE A 112 6.34 1.30 -3.30
C ILE A 112 6.80 2.66 -3.84
N GLU A 113 7.51 2.61 -4.96
CA GLU A 113 7.86 3.80 -5.74
C GLU A 113 6.96 3.85 -6.98
N LEU A 114 6.28 4.97 -7.20
CA LEU A 114 5.51 5.23 -8.41
C LEU A 114 5.98 6.53 -9.05
N THR A 115 6.29 6.50 -10.35
CA THR A 115 6.66 7.69 -11.12
C THR A 115 5.52 8.10 -12.05
N VAL A 116 5.05 9.33 -11.91
CA VAL A 116 3.94 9.89 -12.70
C VAL A 116 4.44 11.08 -13.52
N ASN A 117 4.12 11.10 -14.80
CA ASN A 117 4.47 12.20 -15.70
C ASN A 117 3.54 13.40 -15.52
N HIS A 118 4.07 14.60 -15.66
CA HIS A 118 3.29 15.85 -15.72
C HIS A 118 3.75 16.74 -16.87
N GLN A 119 2.83 17.56 -17.41
CA GLN A 119 3.12 18.54 -18.45
C GLN A 119 3.42 19.93 -17.86
N SER A 120 4.06 20.80 -18.64
CA SER A 120 4.13 22.23 -18.29
C SER A 120 2.72 22.83 -18.29
N GLY A 121 2.45 23.74 -17.35
CA GLY A 121 1.13 24.32 -17.16
C GLY A 121 0.24 23.48 -16.27
N TRP A 122 -1.06 23.50 -16.54
CA TRP A 122 -2.08 22.92 -15.68
C TRP A 122 -2.23 21.41 -15.91
N ASN A 123 -2.31 20.66 -14.81
CA ASN A 123 -2.47 19.22 -14.77
C ASN A 123 -3.59 18.86 -13.79
N LEU A 124 -4.27 17.74 -14.06
CA LEU A 124 -5.09 17.07 -13.05
C LEU A 124 -4.25 15.99 -12.38
N VAL A 125 -4.05 16.11 -11.07
CA VAL A 125 -3.20 15.23 -10.27
C VAL A 125 -3.96 14.63 -9.09
N GLY A 126 -3.41 13.60 -8.47
CA GLY A 126 -3.89 13.05 -7.20
C GLY A 126 -2.80 12.26 -6.50
N LEU A 127 -3.12 11.70 -5.32
CA LEU A 127 -2.19 10.84 -4.57
C LEU A 127 -2.41 9.36 -4.96
N PRO A 128 -1.42 8.71 -5.61
CA PRO A 128 -1.51 7.29 -5.89
C PRO A 128 -1.13 6.40 -4.71
N LEU A 129 -0.51 6.96 -3.67
CA LEU A 129 0.05 6.25 -2.52
C LEU A 129 -0.40 6.88 -1.20
N ASP A 130 -0.33 6.10 -0.13
CA ASP A 130 -0.29 6.62 1.24
C ASP A 130 1.12 7.16 1.53
N VAL A 131 1.29 8.47 1.36
CA VAL A 131 2.56 9.16 1.61
C VAL A 131 2.65 9.65 3.06
N GLU A 132 3.86 9.64 3.63
CA GLU A 132 4.10 10.07 5.03
C GLU A 132 3.71 11.53 5.27
N ASP A 133 4.00 12.40 4.29
CA ASP A 133 3.73 13.84 4.38
C ASP A 133 3.05 14.31 3.08
N PRO A 134 1.71 14.53 3.10
CA PRO A 134 0.95 14.90 1.91
C PRO A 134 1.00 16.40 1.59
N TYR A 135 1.88 17.18 2.23
CA TYR A 135 2.04 18.59 1.93
C TYR A 135 2.54 18.81 0.51
N LEU A 136 1.94 19.78 -0.20
CA LEU A 136 2.14 19.99 -1.63
C LEU A 136 3.61 20.03 -2.04
N MET A 137 4.43 20.79 -1.33
CA MET A 137 5.85 20.96 -1.71
C MET A 137 6.72 19.76 -1.33
N ASN A 138 6.22 18.84 -0.49
CA ASN A 138 6.88 17.57 -0.18
C ASN A 138 6.55 16.52 -1.24
N VAL A 139 5.30 16.51 -1.73
CA VAL A 139 4.84 15.58 -2.76
C VAL A 139 5.26 16.03 -4.17
N PHE A 140 5.09 17.31 -4.49
CA PHE A 140 5.35 17.91 -5.80
C PHE A 140 6.33 19.10 -5.67
N PRO A 141 7.63 18.85 -5.42
CA PRO A 141 8.61 19.92 -5.19
C PRO A 141 8.85 20.80 -6.42
N ASP A 142 8.60 20.30 -7.62
CA ASP A 142 8.75 21.03 -8.88
C ASP A 142 7.49 21.82 -9.29
N ALA A 143 6.40 21.73 -8.52
CA ALA A 143 5.18 22.47 -8.80
C ALA A 143 5.30 23.96 -8.42
N ILE A 144 4.40 24.78 -8.97
CA ILE A 144 4.26 26.17 -8.56
C ILE A 144 3.48 26.22 -7.25
N GLU A 145 4.13 26.62 -6.17
CA GLU A 145 3.50 26.82 -4.85
C GLU A 145 2.25 27.72 -4.94
N GLY A 146 1.21 27.39 -4.17
CA GLY A 146 -0.05 28.14 -4.17
C GLY A 146 -0.92 27.92 -5.42
N THR A 147 -0.72 26.81 -6.14
CA THR A 147 -1.54 26.45 -7.31
C THR A 147 -2.26 25.11 -7.19
N LEU A 148 -2.30 24.51 -6.00
CA LEU A 148 -3.06 23.29 -5.73
C LEU A 148 -4.53 23.66 -5.47
N PHE A 149 -5.44 23.25 -6.35
CA PHE A 149 -6.87 23.53 -6.21
C PHE A 149 -7.71 22.25 -6.21
N SER A 150 -8.45 22.02 -5.13
CA SER A 150 -9.51 21.03 -5.08
C SER A 150 -10.80 21.58 -5.73
N PHE A 151 -11.81 20.72 -5.92
CA PHE A 151 -13.13 21.16 -6.36
C PHE A 151 -14.24 20.62 -5.46
N SER A 152 -14.99 21.54 -4.84
CA SER A 152 -16.21 21.22 -4.07
C SER A 152 -17.29 22.26 -4.33
N GLY A 153 -18.01 22.11 -5.45
CA GLY A 153 -18.95 23.12 -5.97
C GLY A 153 -18.29 24.41 -6.48
N GLY A 154 -16.98 24.54 -6.31
CA GLY A 154 -16.11 25.63 -6.72
C GLY A 154 -14.65 25.26 -6.42
N TYR A 155 -13.70 26.05 -6.91
CA TYR A 155 -12.27 25.81 -6.66
C TYR A 155 -11.87 26.32 -5.28
N ASN A 156 -11.21 25.47 -4.50
CA ASN A 156 -10.64 25.83 -3.20
C ASN A 156 -9.13 25.67 -3.26
N LEU A 157 -8.38 26.66 -2.75
CA LEU A 157 -6.93 26.60 -2.66
C LEU A 157 -6.54 25.70 -1.48
N GLU A 158 -5.70 24.72 -1.73
CA GLU A 158 -5.22 23.75 -0.75
C GLU A 158 -3.70 23.81 -0.62
N ASN A 159 -3.17 23.26 0.48
CA ASN A 159 -1.72 23.09 0.66
C ASN A 159 -1.32 21.63 0.88
N GLU A 160 -2.30 20.73 1.06
CA GLU A 160 -2.11 19.31 1.32
C GLU A 160 -3.03 18.53 0.38
N LEU A 161 -2.65 17.29 0.06
CA LEU A 161 -3.45 16.39 -0.76
C LEU A 161 -4.11 15.31 0.09
N ASP A 162 -5.36 15.02 -0.23
CA ASP A 162 -6.11 13.90 0.32
C ASP A 162 -6.23 12.79 -0.72
N ARG A 163 -6.26 11.54 -0.26
CA ARG A 163 -6.44 10.36 -1.10
C ARG A 163 -7.84 10.38 -1.72
N GLY A 164 -7.96 9.93 -2.96
CA GLY A 164 -9.23 9.91 -3.68
C GLY A 164 -9.69 11.27 -4.21
N ASN A 165 -9.17 12.38 -3.68
CA ASN A 165 -9.39 13.70 -4.23
C ASN A 165 -8.49 13.94 -5.45
N GLY A 166 -9.04 14.54 -6.49
CA GLY A 166 -8.27 15.08 -7.60
C GLY A 166 -8.04 16.57 -7.42
N TYR A 167 -6.96 17.09 -8.02
CA TYR A 167 -6.56 18.48 -7.89
C TYR A 167 -6.12 19.05 -9.23
N TRP A 168 -6.37 20.35 -9.42
CA TRP A 168 -5.58 21.13 -10.36
C TRP A 168 -4.24 21.49 -9.73
N LEU A 169 -3.16 21.28 -10.46
CA LEU A 169 -1.83 21.73 -10.07
C LEU A 169 -1.06 22.26 -11.28
N ARG A 170 -0.26 23.31 -11.09
CA ARG A 170 0.50 23.94 -12.16
C ARG A 170 1.99 23.67 -12.03
N PHE A 171 2.62 23.31 -13.13
CA PHE A 171 4.08 23.11 -13.22
C PHE A 171 4.71 24.14 -14.17
N PRO A 172 5.95 24.58 -13.90
CA PRO A 172 6.69 25.44 -14.83
C PRO A 172 7.08 24.68 -16.11
N ASP A 173 7.51 23.43 -15.96
CA ASP A 173 8.02 22.58 -17.03
C ASP A 173 7.37 21.18 -16.99
N SER A 174 7.46 20.44 -18.10
CA SER A 174 7.09 19.02 -18.11
C SER A 174 8.16 18.19 -17.42
N GLY A 175 7.76 17.14 -16.71
CA GLY A 175 8.67 16.28 -15.98
C GLY A 175 7.98 15.06 -15.39
N THR A 176 8.54 14.58 -14.29
CA THR A 176 8.03 13.44 -13.54
C THR A 176 8.05 13.73 -12.05
N THR A 177 7.03 13.28 -11.34
CA THR A 177 7.02 13.22 -9.87
C THR A 177 7.11 11.77 -9.45
N THR A 178 7.98 11.49 -8.48
CA THR A 178 8.15 10.15 -7.92
C THR A 178 7.62 10.14 -6.50
N PHE A 179 6.65 9.25 -6.25
CA PHE A 179 6.00 9.07 -4.96
C PHE A 179 6.63 7.87 -4.26
N TYR A 180 6.82 8.01 -2.96
CA TYR A 180 7.21 6.93 -2.06
C TYR A 180 6.16 6.84 -0.97
N GLY A 181 5.61 5.65 -0.78
CA GLY A 181 4.51 5.47 0.15
C GLY A 181 3.81 4.16 -0.09
N GLN A 182 2.73 3.93 0.62
CA GLN A 182 2.08 2.64 0.59
C GLN A 182 1.08 2.50 -0.52
N ALA A 183 0.97 1.27 -1.02
CA ALA A 183 0.00 0.96 -2.05
C ALA A 183 -1.43 1.10 -1.50
N LEU A 184 -2.21 1.95 -2.15
CA LEU A 184 -3.66 2.00 -2.03
C LEU A 184 -4.23 0.89 -2.92
N ASN A 185 -4.87 -0.10 -2.31
CA ASN A 185 -5.54 -1.19 -3.03
C ASN A 185 -7.06 -0.97 -3.14
N GLU A 186 -7.60 -0.06 -2.31
CA GLU A 186 -9.01 0.30 -2.28
C GLU A 186 -9.16 1.76 -1.80
N LEU A 187 -10.12 2.48 -2.37
CA LEU A 187 -10.57 3.82 -1.93
C LEU A 187 -12.09 3.91 -1.99
N THR A 188 -12.69 4.44 -0.92
CA THR A 188 -14.07 4.92 -0.92
C THR A 188 -14.05 6.43 -1.13
N ILE A 189 -14.76 6.91 -2.15
CA ILE A 189 -14.81 8.33 -2.51
C ILE A 189 -16.24 8.84 -2.38
N GLU A 190 -16.41 9.88 -1.58
CA GLU A 190 -17.67 10.63 -1.50
C GLU A 190 -17.84 11.51 -2.74
N LEU A 191 -18.98 11.36 -3.40
CA LEU A 191 -19.41 12.18 -4.52
C LEU A 191 -20.47 13.18 -4.05
N MET A 192 -20.43 14.38 -4.63
CA MET A 192 -21.52 15.34 -4.63
C MET A 192 -22.33 15.24 -5.92
N GLU A 193 -23.56 15.77 -5.90
CA GLU A 193 -24.34 15.94 -7.14
C GLU A 193 -23.58 16.84 -8.14
N ASN A 194 -23.56 16.44 -9.41
CA ASN A 194 -22.82 17.05 -10.51
C ASN A 194 -21.33 16.67 -10.54
N TRP A 195 -20.45 17.60 -10.90
CA TRP A 195 -19.06 17.33 -11.22
C TRP A 195 -18.23 17.15 -9.95
N ASN A 196 -17.43 16.10 -9.94
CA ASN A 196 -16.47 15.77 -8.88
C ASN A 196 -15.09 15.62 -9.51
N LEU A 197 -14.07 16.05 -8.79
CA LEU A 197 -12.68 15.89 -9.19
C LEU A 197 -12.05 14.84 -8.29
N ILE A 198 -11.76 13.67 -8.86
CA ILE A 198 -11.33 12.48 -8.12
C ILE A 198 -9.95 11.99 -8.57
N SER A 199 -9.32 11.12 -7.79
CA SER A 199 -8.12 10.38 -8.18
C SER A 199 -8.23 8.90 -7.82
N GLY A 200 -7.43 8.07 -8.50
CA GLY A 200 -7.47 6.61 -8.35
C GLY A 200 -6.50 6.05 -7.29
N ILE A 201 -6.36 4.73 -7.31
CA ILE A 201 -5.49 3.95 -6.42
C ILE A 201 -4.08 3.73 -7.03
N SER A 202 -3.27 2.84 -6.44
CA SER A 202 -1.88 2.60 -6.87
C SER A 202 -1.72 1.82 -8.17
N SER A 203 -2.79 1.23 -8.67
CA SER A 203 -2.84 0.50 -9.94
C SER A 203 -3.89 1.09 -10.88
N SER A 204 -3.76 0.78 -12.18
CA SER A 204 -4.67 1.27 -13.21
C SER A 204 -6.03 0.56 -13.11
N VAL A 205 -7.11 1.32 -12.92
CA VAL A 205 -8.46 0.77 -12.76
C VAL A 205 -9.36 1.16 -13.94
N PRO A 206 -9.97 0.20 -14.66
CA PRO A 206 -10.99 0.51 -15.66
C PRO A 206 -12.16 1.29 -15.06
N ALA A 207 -12.62 2.34 -15.73
CA ALA A 207 -13.77 3.13 -15.27
C ALA A 207 -15.05 2.28 -15.10
N ALA A 208 -15.16 1.20 -15.88
CA ALA A 208 -16.27 0.26 -15.82
C ALA A 208 -16.24 -0.70 -14.61
N SER A 209 -15.12 -0.80 -13.89
CA SER A 209 -15.01 -1.62 -12.67
C SER A 209 -15.20 -0.84 -11.38
N ILE A 210 -15.40 0.49 -11.46
CA ILE A 210 -15.77 1.30 -10.29
C ILE A 210 -17.08 0.77 -9.73
N GLN A 211 -17.09 0.44 -8.44
CA GLN A 211 -18.28 -0.02 -7.75
C GLN A 211 -19.14 1.19 -7.39
N ASP A 212 -20.33 1.25 -7.98
CA ASP A 212 -21.31 2.32 -7.81
C ASP A 212 -22.65 1.71 -7.38
N PRO A 213 -22.80 1.37 -6.08
CA PRO A 213 -23.95 0.61 -5.58
C PRO A 213 -25.28 1.34 -5.76
N ASP A 214 -25.25 2.67 -5.76
CA ASP A 214 -26.43 3.53 -5.89
C ASP A 214 -26.67 4.00 -7.34
N GLY A 215 -25.81 3.63 -8.30
CA GLY A 215 -25.95 3.99 -9.70
C GLY A 215 -25.82 5.50 -9.95
N LEU A 216 -24.94 6.16 -9.19
CA LEU A 216 -24.72 7.59 -9.16
C LEU A 216 -23.99 8.10 -10.40
N ILE A 217 -22.99 7.36 -10.91
CA ILE A 217 -22.11 7.78 -12.00
C ILE A 217 -22.90 7.92 -13.29
N ILE A 218 -22.81 9.09 -13.93
CA ILE A 218 -23.37 9.32 -15.25
C ILE A 218 -22.40 8.71 -16.30
N PRO A 219 -22.81 7.71 -17.10
CA PRO A 219 -21.92 7.05 -18.05
C PRO A 219 -21.31 8.02 -19.08
N GLY A 220 -20.04 7.80 -19.43
CA GLY A 220 -19.32 8.63 -20.40
C GLY A 220 -18.90 10.01 -19.87
N THR A 221 -18.87 10.18 -18.55
CA THR A 221 -18.48 11.45 -17.91
C THR A 221 -17.12 11.44 -17.25
N LEU A 222 -16.34 10.37 -17.40
CA LEU A 222 -14.95 10.35 -16.94
C LEU A 222 -14.05 11.10 -17.94
N TYR A 223 -13.42 12.19 -17.51
CA TYR A 223 -12.53 12.99 -18.33
C TYR A 223 -11.17 13.22 -17.65
N GLU A 224 -10.09 13.04 -18.40
CA GLU A 224 -8.75 13.52 -18.04
C GLU A 224 -8.43 14.85 -18.74
N PHE A 225 -7.32 15.47 -18.36
CA PHE A 225 -6.83 16.68 -19.00
C PHE A 225 -5.40 16.49 -19.51
N THR A 226 -5.23 16.59 -20.84
CA THR A 226 -3.93 16.45 -21.54
C THR A 226 -3.60 17.69 -22.39
N GLY A 227 -4.09 18.85 -21.95
CA GLY A 227 -4.09 20.11 -22.70
C GLY A 227 -5.50 20.50 -23.17
N ASP A 228 -6.33 19.49 -23.45
CA ASP A 228 -7.77 19.58 -23.63
C ASP A 228 -8.44 18.47 -22.79
N TYR A 229 -9.76 18.55 -22.61
CA TYR A 229 -10.52 17.48 -21.98
C TYR A 229 -10.70 16.30 -22.93
N VAL A 230 -10.27 15.13 -22.49
CA VAL A 230 -10.37 13.88 -23.23
C VAL A 230 -11.10 12.86 -22.36
N GLN A 231 -12.04 12.13 -22.95
CA GLN A 231 -12.74 11.06 -22.23
C GLN A 231 -11.74 9.95 -21.88
N ALA A 232 -11.71 9.55 -20.62
CA ALA A 232 -10.87 8.46 -20.13
C ALA A 232 -11.71 7.18 -19.93
N GLU A 233 -11.07 6.04 -20.11
CA GLU A 233 -11.65 4.71 -19.83
C GLU A 233 -10.96 3.99 -18.67
N ILE A 234 -9.81 4.52 -18.23
CA ILE A 234 -8.93 3.95 -17.21
C ILE A 234 -8.50 5.08 -16.29
N LEU A 235 -8.54 4.83 -14.99
CA LEU A 235 -7.94 5.67 -13.97
C LEU A 235 -6.50 5.20 -13.76
N GLU A 236 -5.56 5.92 -14.35
CA GLU A 236 -4.13 5.75 -14.11
C GLU A 236 -3.70 6.35 -12.75
N PRO A 237 -2.77 5.70 -12.03
CA PRO A 237 -2.25 6.19 -10.74
C PRO A 237 -1.70 7.63 -10.83
N GLY A 238 -2.06 8.44 -9.84
CA GLY A 238 -1.54 9.79 -9.61
C GLY A 238 -2.06 10.88 -10.56
N LYS A 239 -2.97 10.51 -11.48
CA LYS A 239 -3.75 11.47 -12.26
C LYS A 239 -5.07 11.81 -11.57
N GLY A 240 -5.57 13.01 -11.84
CA GLY A 240 -6.92 13.44 -11.48
C GLY A 240 -7.90 13.31 -12.65
N TYR A 241 -9.18 13.09 -12.34
CA TYR A 241 -10.25 12.89 -13.32
C TYR A 241 -11.52 13.63 -12.90
N TRP A 242 -12.17 14.24 -13.89
CA TRP A 242 -13.54 14.70 -13.72
C TRP A 242 -14.49 13.54 -13.90
N ILE A 243 -15.47 13.41 -13.00
CA ILE A 243 -16.58 12.48 -13.11
C ILE A 243 -17.87 13.18 -12.71
N ARG A 244 -18.99 12.86 -13.36
CA ARG A 244 -20.29 13.46 -13.03
C ARG A 244 -21.20 12.46 -12.32
N SER A 245 -21.74 12.87 -11.19
CA SER A 245 -22.72 12.13 -10.41
C SER A 245 -24.14 12.70 -10.57
N SER A 246 -25.14 11.84 -10.51
CA SER A 246 -26.57 12.19 -10.47
C SER A 246 -27.08 12.60 -9.08
N GLY A 247 -26.29 12.38 -8.02
CA GLY A 247 -26.63 12.72 -6.65
C GLY A 247 -25.43 12.58 -5.69
N PRO A 248 -25.57 12.96 -4.42
CA PRO A 248 -24.55 12.67 -3.42
C PRO A 248 -24.55 11.18 -3.04
N GLY A 249 -23.37 10.64 -2.70
CA GLY A 249 -23.21 9.26 -2.24
C GLY A 249 -21.75 8.80 -2.36
N GLU A 250 -21.51 7.50 -2.42
CA GLU A 250 -20.14 6.95 -2.41
C GLU A 250 -19.91 6.01 -3.59
N ILE A 251 -18.66 5.96 -4.06
CA ILE A 251 -18.15 4.95 -4.99
C ILE A 251 -16.93 4.27 -4.38
N ILE A 252 -16.67 3.03 -4.79
CA ILE A 252 -15.49 2.28 -4.37
C ILE A 252 -14.63 1.95 -5.59
N ILE A 253 -13.35 2.29 -5.50
CA ILE A 253 -12.32 1.95 -6.48
C ILE A 253 -11.43 0.92 -5.81
N SER A 254 -11.28 -0.26 -6.41
CA SER A 254 -10.44 -1.35 -5.90
C SER A 254 -9.72 -2.04 -7.04
N GLU A 255 -8.63 -2.76 -6.73
CA GLU A 255 -7.93 -3.64 -7.69
C GLU A 255 -8.80 -4.79 -8.24
#